data_AF-A0A7W6LRU4-F1
#
_entry.id   AF-A0A7W6LRU4-F1
#
_cell.length_a   1.000
_cell.length_b   1.000
_cell.length_c   1.000
_cell.angle_alpha   90.00
_cell.angle_beta   90.00
_cell.angle_gamma   90.00
#
_symmetry.space_group_name_H-M   'P 1'
#
loop_
_entity.id
_entity.type
_entity.pdbx_description
1 polymer ?
#
loop_
_entity_poly.entity_id
_entity_poly.type
_entity_poly.pdbx_seq_one_letter_code
_entity_poly.pdbx_strand_id
1 'polypeptide(L)'
;MHELRTFLIVAARHLNAPLRSALAVEPIGEINPYIRRSAATFTTFDCLAFGAVYLYGELPLETELFEEWIGDFAWGTGGPMRYDELAHILIPRYFEQETFCVSEGEGPNNKVETRNEWKHEQDIAGLSELLKQASIDHSLTEWALEIKRF
;
A
#
# COMPACT_ATOMS: atom_id res chain seq x y z
N MET A 1 6.28 3.11 19.16
CA MET A 1 5.45 4.10 18.45
C MET A 1 6.25 4.85 17.40
N HIS A 2 7.34 5.55 17.75
CA HIS A 2 8.15 6.32 16.79
C HIS A 2 8.69 5.50 15.60
N GLU A 3 9.12 4.25 15.86
CA GLU A 3 9.66 3.34 14.84
C GLU A 3 8.67 3.00 13.72
N LEU A 4 7.40 2.71 14.06
CA LEU A 4 6.39 2.31 13.08
C LEU A 4 5.97 3.46 12.18
N ARG A 5 5.85 4.66 12.76
CA ARG A 5 5.64 5.88 12.01
C ARG A 5 6.78 6.14 11.04
N THR A 6 8.03 6.06 11.51
CA THR A 6 9.21 6.26 10.67
C THR A 6 9.27 5.22 9.55
N PHE A 7 8.96 3.96 9.84
CA PHE A 7 8.83 2.92 8.83
C PHE A 7 7.84 3.32 7.74
N LEU A 8 6.61 3.68 8.13
CA LEU A 8 5.56 4.05 7.18
C LEU A 8 5.92 5.28 6.37
N ILE A 9 6.61 6.26 6.94
CA ILE A 9 7.11 7.44 6.20
C ILE A 9 8.16 7.02 5.17
N VAL A 10 9.14 6.21 5.57
CA VAL A 10 10.19 5.73 4.66
C VAL A 10 9.59 4.89 3.53
N ALA A 11 8.68 3.97 3.87
CA ALA A 11 7.98 3.13 2.91
C ALA A 11 7.12 3.95 1.95
N ALA A 12 6.32 4.89 2.46
CA ALA A 12 5.48 5.77 1.63
C ALA A 12 6.34 6.63 0.69
N ARG A 13 7.45 7.20 1.16
CA ARG A 13 8.36 7.99 0.31
C ARG A 13 9.04 7.16 -0.77
N HIS A 14 9.41 5.92 -0.46
CA HIS A 14 10.13 5.05 -1.40
C HIS A 14 9.19 4.42 -2.43
N LEU A 15 8.07 3.85 -1.97
CA LEU A 15 7.18 3.04 -2.80
C LEU A 15 6.03 3.85 -3.43
N ASN A 16 5.58 4.95 -2.81
CA ASN A 16 4.58 5.85 -3.42
C ASN A 16 5.21 6.99 -4.24
N ALA A 17 6.55 7.03 -4.37
CA ALA A 17 7.20 7.94 -5.30
C ALA A 17 6.73 7.65 -6.74
N PRO A 18 6.59 8.67 -7.60
CA PRO A 18 6.20 8.45 -8.98
C PRO A 18 7.17 7.47 -9.64
N LEU A 19 6.62 6.37 -10.17
CA LEU A 19 7.36 5.37 -10.94
C LEU A 19 8.13 6.08 -12.05
N ARG A 20 9.46 6.23 -11.89
CA ARG A 20 10.35 6.72 -12.96
C ARG A 20 10.61 5.58 -13.97
N SER A 21 9.55 5.01 -14.51
CA SER A 21 9.65 4.11 -15.66
C SER A 21 9.64 4.96 -16.93
N ALA A 22 10.63 4.79 -17.80
CA ALA A 22 10.79 5.51 -19.07
C ALA A 22 9.66 5.27 -20.10
N LEU A 23 8.60 4.56 -19.74
CA LEU A 23 7.44 4.27 -20.59
C LEU A 23 6.09 4.70 -20.00
N ALA A 24 6.04 5.24 -18.77
CA ALA A 24 4.80 5.72 -18.17
C ALA A 24 4.71 7.25 -18.27
N VAL A 25 4.56 7.74 -19.50
CA VAL A 25 4.05 9.09 -19.74
C VAL A 25 2.54 8.98 -19.85
N GLU A 26 1.85 9.26 -18.76
CA GLU A 26 0.65 10.10 -18.83
C GLU A 26 0.74 11.17 -17.73
N PRO A 27 0.94 12.44 -18.09
CA PRO A 27 0.88 13.53 -17.15
C PRO A 27 -0.44 14.32 -17.33
N ILE A 28 -1.02 14.69 -16.18
CA ILE A 28 -1.95 15.81 -15.97
C ILE A 28 -3.42 15.52 -16.37
N GLY A 29 -4.13 14.95 -15.40
CA GLY A 29 -5.57 14.75 -15.32
C GLY A 29 -5.83 14.04 -13.98
N GLU A 30 -6.97 14.26 -13.35
CA GLU A 30 -7.31 13.76 -12.01
C GLU A 30 -6.73 12.37 -11.70
N ILE A 31 -6.07 12.22 -10.53
CA ILE A 31 -5.59 10.92 -10.05
C ILE A 31 -6.77 9.96 -10.13
N ASN A 32 -6.71 9.00 -11.06
CA ASN A 32 -7.73 7.98 -11.14
C ASN A 32 -7.72 7.23 -9.78
N PRO A 33 -8.82 7.27 -9.00
CA PRO A 33 -8.87 6.70 -7.67
C PRO A 33 -8.67 5.16 -7.65
N TYR A 34 -8.59 4.53 -8.82
CA TYR A 34 -8.33 3.10 -8.97
C TYR A 34 -6.86 2.74 -9.21
N ILE A 35 -5.94 3.70 -9.33
CA ILE A 35 -4.51 3.39 -9.50
C ILE A 35 -3.87 3.20 -8.12
N ARG A 36 -3.60 1.95 -7.76
CA ARG A 36 -2.85 1.63 -6.54
C ARG A 36 -1.36 1.88 -6.74
N ARG A 37 -0.75 2.79 -5.97
CA ARG A 37 0.68 3.15 -6.04
C ARG A 37 1.58 2.11 -5.38
N SER A 38 1.11 1.50 -4.30
CA SER A 38 1.77 0.40 -3.59
C SER A 38 0.73 -0.54 -3.01
N ALA A 39 1.12 -1.79 -2.79
CA ALA A 39 0.28 -2.77 -2.11
C ALA A 39 0.94 -3.18 -0.80
N ALA A 40 0.14 -3.19 0.27
CA ALA A 40 0.55 -3.63 1.59
C ALA A 40 -0.62 -4.35 2.28
N THR A 41 -0.28 -5.20 3.24
CA THR A 41 -1.23 -5.85 4.13
C THR A 41 -0.93 -5.50 5.56
N PHE A 42 -1.98 -5.36 6.36
CA PHE A 42 -1.91 -4.89 7.72
C PHE A 42 -2.79 -5.75 8.61
N THR A 43 -2.41 -5.93 9.87
CA THR A 43 -3.27 -6.53 10.87
C THR A 43 -3.07 -5.82 12.20
N THR A 44 -4.12 -5.78 13.02
CA THR A 44 -4.08 -5.23 14.37
C THR A 44 -4.04 -6.36 15.39
N PHE A 45 -3.66 -6.04 16.63
CA PHE A 45 -3.73 -7.01 17.73
C PHE A 45 -5.16 -7.55 17.93
N ASP A 46 -6.16 -6.67 17.80
CA ASP A 46 -7.57 -7.06 17.86
C ASP A 46 -7.95 -8.00 16.70
N CYS A 47 -7.55 -7.69 15.46
CA CYS A 47 -7.79 -8.59 14.34
C CYS A 47 -7.18 -9.97 14.57
N LEU A 48 -5.95 -10.04 15.11
CA LEU A 48 -5.32 -11.32 15.45
C LEU A 48 -6.06 -12.06 16.56
N ALA A 49 -6.59 -11.36 17.56
CA ALA A 49 -7.33 -11.96 18.67
C ALA A 49 -8.72 -12.48 18.25
N PHE A 50 -9.40 -11.81 17.32
CA PHE A 50 -10.81 -12.07 17.02
C PHE A 50 -11.10 -12.71 15.66
N GLY A 51 -10.12 -12.89 14.77
CA GLY A 51 -10.38 -13.52 13.47
C GLY A 51 -9.20 -13.68 12.50
N ALA A 52 -7.97 -13.35 12.90
CA ALA A 52 -6.75 -13.41 12.08
C ALA A 52 -6.90 -12.78 10.68
N VAL A 53 -7.57 -11.63 10.60
CA VAL A 53 -7.80 -10.94 9.33
C VAL A 53 -6.62 -10.04 8.98
N TYR A 54 -6.14 -10.15 7.74
CA TYR A 54 -5.26 -9.15 7.13
C TYR A 54 -6.10 -8.23 6.24
N LEU A 55 -5.92 -6.93 6.45
CA LEU A 55 -6.48 -5.88 5.62
C LEU A 55 -5.51 -5.60 4.48
N TYR A 56 -5.98 -5.69 3.24
CA TYR A 56 -5.19 -5.39 2.04
C TYR A 56 -5.49 -3.97 1.54
N GLY A 57 -4.46 -3.17 1.35
CA GLY A 57 -4.59 -1.75 1.01
C GLY A 57 -3.31 -1.17 0.42
N GLU A 58 -3.33 0.14 0.18
CA GLU A 58 -2.11 0.89 -0.13
C GLU A 58 -1.36 1.26 1.14
N LEU A 59 -0.10 1.68 1.01
CA LEU A 59 0.56 2.39 2.11
C LEU A 59 -0.10 3.75 2.30
N PRO A 60 -0.33 4.18 3.56
CA PRO A 60 -0.83 5.52 3.84
C PRO A 60 0.10 6.58 3.25
N LEU A 61 -0.48 7.67 2.78
CA LEU A 61 0.26 8.85 2.36
C LEU A 61 0.99 9.46 3.55
N GLU A 62 2.11 10.13 3.31
CA GLU A 62 2.84 10.81 4.39
C GLU A 62 1.96 11.83 5.12
N THR A 63 1.02 12.47 4.41
CA THR A 63 0.04 13.42 4.98
C THR A 63 -0.98 12.77 5.92
N GLU A 64 -1.09 11.44 5.91
CA GLU A 64 -1.97 10.66 6.77
C GLU A 64 -1.22 10.08 7.98
N LEU A 65 0.10 10.27 8.08
CA LEU A 65 0.94 9.75 9.15
C LEU A 65 1.14 10.79 10.26
N PHE A 66 0.13 10.92 11.12
CA PHE A 66 0.17 11.77 12.31
C PHE A 66 1.13 11.22 13.37
N GLU A 67 1.33 11.93 14.47
CA GLU A 67 2.35 11.54 15.46
C GLU A 67 2.02 10.20 16.15
N GLU A 68 0.75 9.97 16.45
CA GLU A 68 0.30 8.82 17.24
C GLU A 68 -0.64 7.86 16.48
N TRP A 69 -1.14 8.28 15.31
CA TRP A 69 -2.18 7.58 14.58
C TRP A 69 -2.10 7.81 13.07
N ILE A 70 -2.83 7.00 12.32
CA ILE A 70 -2.93 7.01 10.87
C ILE A 70 -4.32 7.52 10.48
N GLY A 71 -4.32 8.52 9.61
CA GLY A 71 -5.42 9.38 9.18
C GLY A 71 -6.66 8.69 8.66
N ASP A 72 -6.56 8.35 7.38
CA ASP A 72 -7.60 7.68 6.64
C ASP A 72 -7.05 6.32 6.20
N PHE A 73 -7.13 5.35 7.10
CA PHE A 73 -6.81 3.97 6.74
C PHE A 73 -8.01 3.39 6.00
N ALA A 74 -8.22 3.86 4.78
CA ALA A 74 -9.45 3.67 3.98
C ALA A 74 -9.67 2.22 3.48
N TRP A 75 -9.31 1.20 4.25
CA TRP A 75 -9.47 -0.22 3.84
C TRP A 75 -9.72 -1.12 5.06
N GLY A 76 -10.90 -1.00 5.67
CA GLY A 76 -11.49 -2.05 6.53
C GLY A 76 -11.65 -1.76 8.02
N THR A 77 -10.98 -0.74 8.59
CA THR A 77 -11.16 -0.36 10.01
C THR A 77 -12.25 0.69 10.24
N GLY A 78 -12.70 1.39 9.19
CA GLY A 78 -13.77 2.38 9.28
C GLY A 78 -13.37 3.68 9.98
N GLY A 79 -12.07 3.99 10.07
CA GLY A 79 -11.59 5.19 10.71
C GLY A 79 -10.09 5.19 10.99
N PRO A 80 -9.60 6.24 11.69
CA PRO A 80 -8.21 6.36 12.07
C PRO A 80 -7.76 5.21 12.97
N MET A 81 -6.47 4.87 12.87
CA MET A 81 -5.86 3.75 13.61
C MET A 81 -4.60 4.20 14.33
N ARG A 82 -4.46 3.89 15.60
CA ARG A 82 -3.26 4.19 16.38
C ARG A 82 -2.12 3.24 16.02
N TYR A 83 -0.88 3.72 16.14
CA TYR A 83 0.28 2.87 15.84
C TYR A 83 0.47 1.72 16.84
N ASP A 84 -0.07 1.83 18.05
CA ASP A 84 -0.02 0.78 19.06
C ASP A 84 -1.02 -0.36 18.81
N GLU A 85 -2.02 -0.14 17.95
CA GLU A 85 -2.97 -1.16 17.53
C GLU A 85 -2.40 -2.09 16.44
N LEU A 86 -1.43 -1.62 15.66
CA LEU A 86 -0.81 -2.37 14.57
C LEU A 86 0.09 -3.50 15.09
N ALA A 87 -0.20 -4.73 14.66
CA ALA A 87 0.55 -5.92 15.02
C ALA A 87 1.52 -6.36 13.92
N HIS A 88 1.14 -6.21 12.65
CA HIS A 88 1.96 -6.66 11.53
C HIS A 88 1.69 -5.83 10.28
N ILE A 89 2.75 -5.47 9.57
CA ILE A 89 2.72 -4.90 8.22
C ILE A 89 3.53 -5.79 7.29
N LEU A 90 2.98 -6.12 6.12
CA LEU A 90 3.63 -6.93 5.10
C LEU A 90 3.47 -6.27 3.72
N ILE A 91 4.60 -6.01 3.08
CA ILE A 91 4.73 -5.41 1.75
C ILE A 91 5.26 -6.49 0.80
N PRO A 92 4.42 -7.07 -0.07
CA PRO A 92 4.86 -8.11 -0.98
C PRO A 92 5.78 -7.53 -2.06
N ARG A 93 6.73 -8.33 -2.57
CA ARG A 93 7.55 -7.95 -3.73
C ARG A 93 6.69 -7.70 -4.96
N TYR A 94 5.62 -8.48 -5.13
CA TYR A 94 4.73 -8.37 -6.27
C TYR A 94 3.30 -8.16 -5.82
N PHE A 95 2.55 -7.37 -6.56
CA PHE A 95 1.10 -7.26 -6.41
C PHE A 95 0.40 -7.17 -7.75
N GLU A 96 -0.87 -7.52 -7.74
CA GLU A 96 -1.73 -7.45 -8.92
C GLU A 96 -2.64 -6.23 -8.80
N GLN A 97 -2.75 -5.49 -9.90
CA GLN A 97 -3.67 -4.38 -10.07
C GLN A 97 -4.69 -4.77 -11.13
N GLU A 98 -5.96 -4.59 -10.80
CA GLU A 98 -7.05 -4.74 -11.75
C GLU A 98 -7.69 -3.38 -12.00
N THR A 99 -7.86 -3.00 -13.26
CA THR A 99 -8.73 -1.87 -13.61
C THR A 99 -9.90 -2.33 -14.44
N PHE A 100 -11.05 -1.74 -14.18
CA PHE A 100 -12.25 -1.88 -14.98
C PHE A 100 -12.44 -0.59 -15.78
N CYS A 101 -12.33 -0.68 -17.10
CA CYS A 101 -12.65 0.42 -18.00
C CYS A 101 -14.02 0.15 -18.60
N VAL A 102 -14.95 1.08 -18.42
CA VAL A 102 -16.25 1.05 -19.09
C VAL A 102 -16.19 2.00 -20.27
N SER A 103 -16.20 1.48 -21.49
CA SER A 103 -16.32 2.29 -22.70
C SER A 103 -17.74 2.23 -23.27
N GLU A 104 -18.15 3.31 -23.92
CA GLU A 104 -19.36 3.29 -24.75
C GLU A 104 -19.07 2.44 -25.99
N GLY A 105 -19.84 1.36 -26.16
CA GLY A 105 -19.88 0.55 -27.37
C GLY A 105 -20.89 1.11 -28.37
N GLU A 106 -20.85 0.60 -29.60
CA GLU A 106 -21.81 1.01 -30.63
C GLU A 106 -23.22 0.47 -30.30
N GLY A 107 -24.16 1.36 -29.95
CA GLY A 107 -25.58 1.05 -29.75
C GLY A 107 -26.17 1.67 -28.48
N PRO A 108 -27.50 1.86 -28.39
CA PRO A 108 -28.14 2.68 -27.35
C PRO A 108 -28.04 2.15 -25.91
N ASN A 109 -27.41 0.98 -25.68
CA ASN A 109 -27.20 0.36 -24.37
C ASN A 109 -25.90 -0.45 -24.26
N ASN A 110 -24.91 -0.24 -25.14
CA ASN A 110 -23.67 -1.02 -25.10
C ASN A 110 -22.65 -0.34 -24.20
N LYS A 111 -22.53 -0.80 -22.95
CA LYS A 111 -21.34 -0.56 -22.13
C LYS A 111 -20.42 -1.78 -22.28
N VAL A 112 -19.19 -1.55 -22.72
CA VAL A 112 -18.17 -2.60 -22.78
C VAL A 112 -17.28 -2.46 -21.56
N GLU A 113 -17.28 -3.48 -20.71
CA GLU A 113 -16.38 -3.57 -19.58
C GLU A 113 -15.10 -4.29 -20.03
N THR A 114 -13.96 -3.59 -19.96
CA THR A 114 -12.64 -4.17 -20.19
C THR A 114 -11.94 -4.30 -18.84
N ARG A 115 -11.51 -5.53 -18.52
CA ARG A 115 -10.66 -5.81 -17.36
C ARG A 115 -9.22 -5.90 -17.80
N ASN A 116 -8.37 -5.06 -17.23
CA ASN A 116 -6.93 -5.12 -17.41
C ASN A 116 -6.31 -5.56 -16.09
N GLU A 117 -5.39 -6.53 -16.15
CA GLU A 117 -4.61 -7.02 -15.02
C GLU A 117 -3.14 -6.67 -15.25
N TRP A 118 -2.52 -6.03 -14.26
CA TRP A 118 -1.09 -5.74 -14.28
C TRP A 118 -0.43 -6.33 -13.05
N LYS A 119 0.75 -6.93 -13.25
CA LYS A 119 1.63 -7.34 -12.18
C LYS A 119 2.70 -6.29 -11.98
N HIS A 120 2.74 -5.72 -10.78
CA HIS A 120 3.72 -4.73 -10.37
C HIS A 120 4.77 -5.38 -9.48
N GLU A 121 6.02 -4.96 -9.62
CA GLU A 121 7.12 -5.27 -8.72
C GLU A 121 7.46 -4.05 -7.87
N GLN A 122 7.62 -4.25 -6.56
CA GLN A 122 7.98 -3.24 -5.58
C GLN A 122 9.45 -3.39 -5.20
N ASP A 123 10.18 -2.27 -5.12
CA ASP A 123 11.59 -2.25 -4.69
C ASP A 123 11.73 -2.42 -3.16
N ILE A 124 11.39 -3.63 -2.68
CA ILE A 124 11.48 -3.99 -1.26
C ILE A 124 12.93 -4.15 -0.79
N ALA A 125 13.87 -4.37 -1.71
CA ALA A 125 15.30 -4.43 -1.39
C ALA A 125 15.85 -3.03 -1.06
N GLY A 126 15.55 -2.03 -1.91
CA GLY A 126 15.87 -0.64 -1.63
C GLY A 126 15.20 -0.14 -0.36
N LEU A 127 13.93 -0.50 -0.12
CA LEU A 127 13.26 -0.20 1.14
C LEU A 127 13.99 -0.80 2.35
N SER A 128 14.40 -2.07 2.29
CA SER A 128 15.14 -2.71 3.38
C SER A 128 16.42 -1.96 3.72
N GLU A 129 17.18 -1.52 2.71
CA GLU A 129 18.41 -0.75 2.95
C GLU A 129 18.13 0.61 3.63
N LEU A 130 17.06 1.31 3.23
CA LEU A 130 16.63 2.55 3.88
C LEU A 130 16.22 2.32 5.34
N LEU A 131 15.52 1.22 5.62
CA LEU A 131 15.10 0.87 6.98
C LEU A 131 16.28 0.47 7.88
N LYS A 132 17.28 -0.24 7.34
CA LYS A 132 18.54 -0.52 8.06
C LYS A 132 19.25 0.77 8.43
N GLN A 133 19.33 1.74 7.52
CA GLN A 133 19.92 3.06 7.81
C GLN A 133 19.14 3.81 8.90
N ALA A 134 17.83 3.62 8.96
CA ALA A 134 16.95 4.18 10.00
C ALA A 134 16.93 3.37 11.31
N SER A 135 17.70 2.28 11.41
CA SER A 135 17.72 1.37 12.57
C SER A 135 16.33 0.81 12.93
N ILE A 136 15.53 0.51 11.92
CA ILE A 136 14.18 -0.07 12.08
C ILE A 136 14.28 -1.58 11.90
N ASP A 137 13.79 -2.34 12.88
CA ASP A 137 13.77 -3.80 12.79
C ASP A 137 12.71 -4.28 11.81
N HIS A 138 13.10 -5.19 10.91
CA HIS A 138 12.24 -5.73 9.86
C HIS A 138 12.84 -7.02 9.30
N SER A 139 12.00 -7.84 8.69
CA SER A 139 12.44 -9.03 7.96
C SER A 139 12.27 -8.82 6.46
N LEU A 140 13.30 -9.19 5.69
CA LEU A 140 13.26 -9.23 4.24
C LEU A 140 13.36 -10.68 3.78
N THR A 141 12.41 -11.11 2.96
CA THR A 141 12.39 -12.42 2.32
C THR A 141 12.45 -12.27 0.80
N GLU A 142 12.46 -13.40 0.09
CA GLU A 142 12.32 -13.40 -1.36
C GLU A 142 10.98 -12.79 -1.83
N TRP A 143 9.92 -12.93 -1.05
CA TRP A 143 8.56 -12.62 -1.48
C TRP A 143 7.95 -11.39 -0.82
N ALA A 144 8.48 -10.92 0.32
CA ALA A 144 7.99 -9.71 1.00
C ALA A 144 9.01 -9.09 1.96
N LEU A 145 8.73 -7.84 2.33
CA LEU A 145 9.26 -7.15 3.49
C LEU A 145 8.17 -7.08 4.57
N GLU A 146 8.52 -7.38 5.81
CA GLU A 146 7.56 -7.41 6.92
C GLU A 146 8.09 -6.78 8.21
N ILE A 147 7.18 -6.18 9.00
CA ILE A 147 7.41 -5.69 10.36
C ILE A 147 6.40 -6.31 11.31
N LYS A 148 6.89 -7.09 12.27
CA LYS A 148 6.09 -7.76 13.29
C LYS A 148 6.29 -7.09 14.64
N ARG A 149 5.19 -6.88 15.37
CA ARG A 149 5.17 -6.35 16.73
C ARG A 149 4.74 -7.48 17.66
N PHE A 150 5.41 -7.58 18.81
CA PHE A 150 5.15 -8.55 19.87
C PHE A 150 4.76 -7.83 21.16
#